data_AF-A0A8F4Q8N3-F1
#
_entry.id   AF-A0A8F4Q8N3-F1
#
_cell.length_a   1.000
_cell.length_b   1.000
_cell.length_c   1.000
_cell.angle_alpha   90.00
_cell.angle_beta   90.00
_cell.angle_gamma   90.00
#
_symmetry.space_group_name_H-M   'P 1'
#
loop_
_entity.id
_entity.type
_entity.pdbx_description
1 polymer ?
#
loop_
_entity_poly.entity_id
_entity_poly.type
_entity_poly.pdbx_seq_one_letter_code
_entity_poly.pdbx_strand_id
1 'polypeptide(L)'
;KNALILYDQLKKQCREMGHTYEDQDELARFVSKDMSIEHVWQSLEFLKDQKVVIREKKLVFLPHLHKSEKDIARYIGGLLSNGSWQLDVDVREILNVSETSREMVDNKMNVSQAHEMEHLKENNPDNDNSENHSPEKEVRATSGTQSKAEVDLDQVVAMEKICSNPVTIISGKGGCGKSTVVSCLFRHLKQMEKEVEAASKDFEEDLDASEEWNTSDYHWESEDGCTKKILNVLFTAPTGRAASLLSEKTK
;
A
#
# COMPACT_ATOMS: atom_id res chain seq x y z
N LYS A 1 37.12 21.31 -19.74
CA LYS A 1 36.12 21.13 -20.83
C LYS A 1 35.54 19.72 -20.82
N ASN A 2 36.35 18.67 -20.99
CA ASN A 2 35.88 17.27 -21.04
C ASN A 2 35.12 16.83 -19.77
N ALA A 3 35.64 17.14 -18.58
CA ALA A 3 34.94 16.87 -17.32
C ALA A 3 33.55 17.52 -17.21
N LEU A 4 33.34 18.70 -17.81
CA LEU A 4 32.03 19.35 -17.82
C LEU A 4 31.05 18.65 -18.74
N ILE A 5 31.50 18.25 -19.94
CA ILE A 5 30.66 17.49 -20.90
C ILE A 5 30.22 16.17 -20.25
N LEU A 6 31.15 15.46 -19.62
CA LEU A 6 30.85 14.19 -18.95
C LEU A 6 29.87 14.37 -17.78
N TYR A 7 30.07 15.40 -16.96
CA TYR A 7 29.18 15.70 -15.84
C TYR A 7 27.79 16.13 -16.29
N ASP A 8 27.70 16.93 -17.36
CA ASP A 8 26.42 17.34 -17.95
C ASP A 8 25.66 16.13 -18.51
N GLN A 9 26.36 15.21 -19.18
CA GLN A 9 25.77 13.97 -19.66
C GLN A 9 25.25 13.10 -18.51
N LEU A 10 26.01 12.93 -17.42
CA LEU A 10 25.54 12.22 -16.22
C LEU A 10 24.28 12.88 -15.63
N LYS A 11 24.28 14.21 -15.49
CA LYS A 11 23.13 14.97 -15.01
C LYS A 11 21.90 14.77 -15.90
N LYS A 12 22.11 14.75 -17.21
CA LYS A 12 21.05 14.53 -18.20
C LYS A 12 20.41 13.16 -18.01
N GLN A 13 21.20 12.10 -17.88
CA GLN A 13 20.69 10.75 -17.60
C GLN A 13 19.87 10.71 -16.31
N CYS A 14 20.36 11.32 -15.24
CA CYS A 14 19.61 11.36 -13.98
C CYS A 14 18.30 12.15 -14.07
N ARG A 15 18.30 13.29 -14.76
CA ARG A 15 17.14 14.20 -14.82
C ARG A 15 16.07 13.74 -15.80
N GLU A 16 16.47 13.27 -16.98
CA GLU A 16 15.54 12.97 -18.07
C GLU A 16 15.04 11.52 -18.02
N MET A 17 15.90 10.58 -17.64
CA MET A 17 15.57 9.16 -17.63
C MET A 17 15.31 8.61 -16.22
N GLY A 18 15.58 9.40 -15.18
CA GLY A 18 15.36 9.01 -13.79
C GLY A 18 16.42 8.07 -13.22
N HIS A 19 17.59 7.96 -13.86
CA HIS A 19 18.71 7.16 -13.34
C HIS A 19 19.25 7.73 -12.02
N THR A 20 19.59 6.87 -11.05
CA THR A 20 20.28 7.29 -9.82
C THR A 20 21.80 7.28 -9.94
N TYR A 21 22.30 6.49 -10.89
CA TYR A 21 23.71 6.36 -11.25
C TYR A 21 23.84 6.02 -12.73
N GLU A 22 25.06 6.09 -13.25
CA GLU A 22 25.37 5.46 -14.53
C GLU A 22 26.58 4.54 -14.48
N ASP A 23 26.59 3.54 -15.36
CA ASP A 23 27.77 2.73 -15.58
C ASP A 23 28.84 3.53 -16.33
N GLN A 24 30.09 3.38 -15.89
CA GLN A 24 31.26 4.05 -16.47
C GLN A 24 31.45 3.78 -17.96
N ASP A 25 31.20 2.54 -18.40
CA ASP A 25 31.36 2.14 -19.79
C ASP A 25 30.24 2.73 -20.66
N GLU A 26 29.00 2.77 -20.15
CA GLU A 26 27.88 3.44 -20.83
C GLU A 26 28.07 4.96 -20.91
N LEU A 27 28.55 5.57 -19.82
CA LEU A 27 28.85 7.00 -19.81
C LEU A 27 29.93 7.35 -20.83
N ALA A 28 30.96 6.51 -20.97
CA ALA A 28 31.97 6.65 -22.02
C ALA A 28 31.38 6.54 -23.43
N ARG A 29 30.43 5.61 -23.65
CA ARG A 29 29.72 5.49 -24.93
C ARG A 29 28.92 6.74 -25.26
N PHE A 30 28.23 7.33 -24.28
CA PHE A 30 27.42 8.53 -24.50
C PHE A 30 28.23 9.74 -24.97
N VAL A 31 29.46 9.90 -24.47
CA VAL A 31 30.33 11.04 -24.84
C VAL A 31 31.39 10.69 -25.90
N SER A 32 31.28 9.51 -26.52
CA SER A 32 32.26 9.01 -27.51
C SER A 32 32.44 9.92 -28.74
N LYS A 33 31.43 10.74 -29.06
CA LYS A 33 31.50 11.74 -30.14
C LYS A 33 32.26 13.00 -29.73
N ASP A 34 32.31 13.31 -28.43
CA ASP A 34 32.85 14.55 -27.90
C ASP A 34 34.30 14.40 -27.40
N MET A 35 34.69 13.20 -26.97
CA MET A 35 36.03 12.93 -26.44
C MET A 35 36.47 11.46 -26.58
N SER A 36 37.79 11.22 -26.53
CA SER A 36 38.36 9.87 -26.50
C SER A 36 38.14 9.19 -25.14
N ILE A 37 38.26 7.86 -25.14
CA ILE A 37 38.07 7.05 -23.93
C ILE A 37 39.10 7.38 -22.83
N GLU A 38 40.33 7.72 -23.18
CA GLU A 38 41.36 8.16 -22.23
C GLU A 38 40.95 9.45 -21.52
N HIS A 39 40.35 10.39 -22.26
CA HIS A 39 39.85 11.63 -21.70
C HIS A 39 38.60 11.44 -20.84
N VAL A 40 37.78 10.42 -21.10
CA VAL A 40 36.68 10.03 -20.20
C VAL A 40 37.25 9.58 -18.86
N TRP A 41 38.23 8.67 -18.86
CA TRP A 41 38.82 8.16 -17.62
C TRP A 41 39.53 9.25 -16.81
N GLN A 42 40.30 10.12 -17.47
CA GLN A 42 40.92 11.28 -16.83
C GLN A 42 39.87 12.24 -16.25
N SER A 43 38.78 12.47 -16.98
CA SER A 43 37.69 13.33 -16.52
C SER A 43 36.95 12.74 -15.33
N LEU A 44 36.68 11.44 -15.33
CA LEU A 44 36.05 10.74 -14.20
C LEU A 44 36.91 10.80 -12.94
N GLU A 45 38.21 10.53 -13.07
CA GLU A 45 39.11 10.59 -11.91
C GLU A 45 39.18 12.02 -11.36
N PHE A 46 39.30 13.02 -12.25
CA PHE A 46 39.24 14.42 -11.84
C PHE A 46 37.94 14.78 -11.11
N LEU A 47 36.77 14.41 -11.65
CA LEU A 47 35.48 14.70 -11.02
C LEU A 47 35.34 14.01 -9.65
N LYS A 48 35.88 12.80 -9.51
CA LYS A 48 35.91 12.05 -8.25
C LYS A 48 36.80 12.74 -7.23
N ASP A 49 38.01 13.17 -7.63
CA ASP A 49 38.96 13.85 -6.75
C ASP A 49 38.42 15.19 -6.26
N GLN A 50 37.69 15.90 -7.12
CA GLN A 50 36.97 17.13 -6.76
C GLN A 50 35.67 16.87 -5.97
N LYS A 51 35.34 15.60 -5.68
CA LYS A 51 34.12 15.18 -4.96
C LYS A 51 32.81 15.63 -5.64
N VAL A 52 32.86 15.84 -6.95
CA VAL A 52 31.70 16.22 -7.78
C VAL A 52 30.89 14.99 -8.16
N VAL A 53 31.53 13.83 -8.25
CA VAL A 53 30.89 12.51 -8.45
C VAL A 53 31.41 11.51 -7.44
N ILE A 54 30.61 10.49 -7.14
CA ILE A 54 31.02 9.33 -6.34
C ILE A 54 31.17 8.14 -7.27
N ARG A 55 32.25 7.38 -7.10
CA ARG A 55 32.54 6.18 -7.87
C ARG A 55 32.51 4.97 -6.96
N GLU A 56 31.56 4.07 -7.16
CA GLU A 56 31.54 2.76 -6.50
C GLU A 56 31.64 1.66 -7.56
N LYS A 57 32.76 0.93 -7.57
CA LYS A 57 33.05 -0.05 -8.63
C LYS A 57 32.98 0.61 -10.02
N LYS A 58 32.07 0.14 -10.87
CA LYS A 58 31.80 0.70 -12.21
C LYS A 58 30.70 1.76 -12.24
N LEU A 59 30.06 2.05 -11.12
CA LEU A 59 28.94 2.99 -11.06
C LEU A 59 29.43 4.40 -10.70
N VAL A 60 28.88 5.39 -11.38
CA VAL A 60 29.14 6.83 -11.18
C VAL A 60 27.85 7.48 -10.71
N PHE A 61 27.92 8.18 -9.58
CA PHE A 61 26.77 8.82 -8.96
C PHE A 61 26.98 10.31 -8.83
N LEU A 62 25.86 11.06 -8.86
CA LEU A 62 25.83 12.38 -8.27
C LEU A 62 25.80 12.25 -6.73
N PRO A 63 26.59 13.02 -5.97
CA PRO A 63 26.76 12.82 -4.53
C PRO A 63 25.45 12.81 -3.73
N HIS A 64 24.48 13.64 -4.11
CA HIS A 64 23.19 13.73 -3.43
C HIS A 64 22.27 12.52 -3.72
N LEU A 65 22.35 11.92 -4.92
CA LEU A 65 21.59 10.72 -5.27
C LEU A 65 22.15 9.50 -4.54
N HIS A 66 23.48 9.35 -4.55
CA HIS A 66 24.16 8.31 -3.79
C HIS A 66 23.85 8.39 -2.29
N LYS A 67 23.93 9.59 -1.71
CA LYS A 67 23.56 9.79 -0.31
C LYS A 67 22.11 9.38 -0.04
N SER A 68 21.17 9.83 -0.88
CA SER A 68 19.76 9.45 -0.77
C SER A 68 19.57 7.93 -0.79
N GLU A 69 20.23 7.24 -1.71
CA GLU A 69 20.15 5.78 -1.83
C GLU A 69 20.68 5.06 -0.59
N LYS A 70 21.87 5.46 -0.08
CA LYS A 70 22.45 4.91 1.15
C LYS A 70 21.59 5.21 2.37
N ASP A 71 21.04 6.42 2.46
CA ASP A 71 20.17 6.82 3.57
C ASP A 71 18.87 6.01 3.56
N ILE A 72 18.21 5.82 2.41
CA ILE A 72 17.01 4.98 2.28
C ILE A 72 17.32 3.55 2.74
N ALA A 73 18.41 2.95 2.25
CA ALA A 73 18.81 1.59 2.63
C ALA A 73 19.08 1.49 4.14
N ARG A 74 19.76 2.49 4.72
CA ARG A 74 20.05 2.55 6.15
C ARG A 74 18.77 2.66 6.99
N TYR A 75 17.84 3.54 6.63
CA TYR A 75 16.59 3.73 7.37
C TYR A 75 15.70 2.49 7.30
N ILE A 76 15.52 1.90 6.12
CA ILE A 76 14.74 0.66 5.96
C ILE A 76 15.40 -0.47 6.75
N GLY A 77 16.72 -0.66 6.63
CA GLY A 77 17.46 -1.67 7.39
C GLY A 77 17.33 -1.48 8.91
N GLY A 78 17.37 -0.24 9.38
CA GLY A 78 17.16 0.09 10.80
C GLY A 78 15.75 -0.26 11.27
N LEU A 79 14.71 0.05 10.48
CA LEU A 79 13.33 -0.31 10.80
C LEU A 79 13.13 -1.82 10.88
N LEU A 80 13.69 -2.58 9.93
CA LEU A 80 13.57 -4.04 9.89
C LEU A 80 14.36 -4.76 11.00
N SER A 81 15.40 -4.13 11.54
CA SER A 81 16.19 -4.69 12.64
C SER A 81 15.55 -4.47 14.02
N ASN A 82 14.59 -3.56 14.12
CA ASN A 82 13.87 -3.27 15.35
C ASN A 82 12.71 -4.25 15.55
N GLY A 83 12.88 -5.22 16.46
CA GLY A 83 11.91 -6.31 16.69
C GLY A 83 10.65 -5.95 17.47
N SER A 84 10.30 -4.67 17.62
CA SER A 84 9.19 -4.24 18.50
C SER A 84 7.84 -4.06 17.79
N TRP A 85 7.76 -4.35 16.49
CA TRP A 85 6.53 -4.19 15.73
C TRP A 85 5.69 -5.46 15.77
N GLN A 86 4.52 -5.35 16.39
CA GLN A 86 3.49 -6.38 16.36
C GLN A 86 2.13 -5.71 16.57
N LEU A 87 1.17 -6.03 15.71
CA LEU A 87 -0.23 -5.70 15.90
C LEU A 87 -0.97 -6.99 16.23
N ASP A 88 -1.53 -7.08 17.44
CA ASP A 88 -2.23 -8.27 17.90
C ASP A 88 -3.68 -8.24 17.42
N VAL A 89 -3.95 -8.94 16.31
CA VAL A 89 -5.27 -8.95 15.65
C VAL A 89 -5.54 -10.28 14.96
N ASP A 90 -6.79 -10.79 15.05
CA ASP A 90 -7.26 -11.90 14.22
C ASP A 90 -7.61 -11.42 12.80
N VAL A 91 -6.72 -11.70 11.86
CA VAL A 91 -6.86 -11.32 10.45
C VAL A 91 -8.14 -11.87 9.80
N ARG A 92 -8.54 -13.09 10.17
CA ARG A 92 -9.72 -13.74 9.55
C ARG A 92 -11.00 -13.10 10.04
N GLU A 93 -11.05 -12.69 11.30
CA GLU A 93 -12.18 -11.97 11.86
C GLU A 93 -12.44 -10.66 11.09
N ILE A 94 -11.38 -9.86 10.86
CA ILE A 94 -11.51 -8.57 10.16
C ILE A 94 -12.07 -8.72 8.75
N LEU A 95 -11.53 -9.68 7.98
CA LEU A 95 -11.92 -9.85 6.58
C LEU A 95 -13.37 -10.35 6.46
N ASN A 96 -13.79 -11.26 7.33
CA ASN A 96 -15.17 -11.76 7.35
C ASN A 96 -16.19 -10.65 7.67
N VAL A 97 -15.91 -9.80 8.66
CA VAL A 97 -16.81 -8.67 9.05
C VAL A 97 -16.94 -7.65 7.91
N SER A 98 -15.87 -7.44 7.16
CA SER A 98 -15.86 -6.47 6.04
C SER A 98 -16.72 -6.92 4.85
N GLU A 99 -16.89 -8.21 4.64
CA GLU A 99 -17.73 -8.77 3.56
C GLU A 99 -19.22 -8.74 3.93
N THR A 100 -19.57 -9.05 5.19
CA THR A 100 -20.96 -9.00 5.66
C THR A 100 -21.53 -7.57 5.63
N SER A 101 -20.68 -6.56 5.87
CA SER A 101 -21.07 -5.15 5.73
C SER A 101 -21.33 -4.73 4.28
N ARG A 102 -20.75 -5.42 3.28
CA ARG A 102 -20.97 -5.10 1.85
C ARG A 102 -22.31 -5.64 1.34
N GLU A 103 -22.70 -6.84 1.79
CA GLU A 103 -24.00 -7.44 1.39
C GLU A 103 -25.23 -6.63 1.87
N MET A 104 -25.10 -5.87 2.96
CA MET A 104 -26.19 -5.00 3.44
C MET A 104 -26.38 -3.71 2.62
N VAL A 105 -25.38 -3.26 1.86
CA VAL A 105 -25.45 -1.99 1.10
C VAL A 105 -25.99 -2.20 -0.31
N ASP A 106 -25.71 -3.35 -0.94
CA ASP A 106 -26.20 -3.64 -2.31
C ASP A 106 -27.69 -4.04 -2.36
N ASN A 107 -28.32 -4.35 -1.22
CA ASN A 107 -29.73 -4.76 -1.17
C ASN A 107 -30.75 -3.61 -1.11
N LYS A 108 -30.33 -2.34 -1.24
CA LYS A 108 -31.23 -1.17 -1.11
C LYS A 108 -31.36 -0.27 -2.34
N MET A 109 -30.94 -0.72 -3.52
CA MET A 109 -31.22 0.03 -4.74
C MET A 109 -31.57 -0.94 -5.87
N ASN A 110 -32.88 -1.09 -6.12
CA ASN A 110 -33.53 -1.14 -7.45
C ASN A 110 -34.88 -1.87 -7.38
N VAL A 111 -35.91 -1.18 -6.86
CA VAL A 111 -37.30 -1.40 -7.26
C VAL A 111 -37.91 -0.03 -7.53
N SER A 112 -38.07 0.29 -8.81
CA SER A 112 -39.23 1.03 -9.36
C SER A 112 -39.07 1.18 -10.87
N GLN A 113 -40.02 0.57 -11.57
CA GLN A 113 -40.20 0.48 -13.02
C GLN A 113 -41.23 1.54 -13.48
N ALA A 114 -41.01 2.18 -14.62
CA ALA A 114 -42.02 2.63 -15.63
C ALA A 114 -41.33 3.58 -16.65
N HIS A 115 -41.04 3.24 -17.91
CA HIS A 115 -41.86 3.02 -19.13
C HIS A 115 -42.38 4.30 -19.83
N GLU A 116 -41.95 4.49 -21.11
CA GLU A 116 -42.61 5.09 -22.31
C GLU A 116 -41.51 5.55 -23.31
N MET A 117 -41.19 4.86 -24.44
CA MET A 117 -41.88 4.73 -25.76
C MET A 117 -41.93 6.10 -26.49
N GLU A 118 -41.34 6.38 -27.68
CA GLU A 118 -41.52 5.79 -29.01
C GLU A 118 -40.56 6.37 -30.10
N HIS A 119 -40.32 5.57 -31.17
CA HIS A 119 -40.23 5.92 -32.62
C HIS A 119 -39.01 6.70 -33.18
N LEU A 120 -38.37 6.39 -34.33
CA LEU A 120 -38.79 5.79 -35.62
C LEU A 120 -37.61 5.15 -36.40
N LYS A 121 -37.97 4.24 -37.33
CA LYS A 121 -37.17 3.49 -38.30
C LYS A 121 -36.64 4.34 -39.47
N GLU A 122 -35.57 3.88 -40.13
CA GLU A 122 -35.53 3.76 -41.60
C GLU A 122 -34.48 2.73 -42.10
N ASN A 123 -34.70 2.23 -43.31
CA ASN A 123 -34.27 0.95 -43.93
C ASN A 123 -32.84 1.06 -44.56
N ASN A 124 -32.09 0.05 -45.03
CA ASN A 124 -32.36 -1.21 -45.75
C ASN A 124 -31.01 -2.01 -45.92
N PRO A 125 -30.85 -3.11 -46.71
CA PRO A 125 -30.24 -4.37 -46.25
C PRO A 125 -28.96 -4.81 -47.02
N ASP A 126 -28.34 -5.91 -46.57
CA ASP A 126 -27.77 -7.02 -47.40
C ASP A 126 -26.93 -7.95 -46.48
N ASN A 127 -27.38 -9.20 -46.27
CA ASN A 127 -26.88 -10.43 -46.90
C ASN A 127 -25.58 -10.98 -46.24
N ASP A 128 -25.66 -12.01 -45.39
CA ASP A 128 -25.35 -13.39 -45.80
C ASP A 128 -25.51 -14.41 -44.63
N ASN A 129 -25.85 -15.63 -45.03
CA ASN A 129 -26.16 -16.82 -44.22
C ASN A 129 -24.98 -17.39 -43.43
N SER A 130 -25.26 -17.95 -42.24
CA SER A 130 -24.70 -19.24 -41.81
C SER A 130 -25.43 -19.75 -40.56
N GLU A 131 -26.33 -20.70 -40.79
CA GLU A 131 -26.98 -21.54 -39.78
C GLU A 131 -25.95 -22.40 -39.00
N ASN A 132 -26.24 -22.69 -37.73
CA ASN A 132 -26.25 -24.07 -37.22
C ASN A 132 -26.88 -24.14 -35.81
N HIS A 133 -28.13 -24.60 -35.82
CA HIS A 133 -28.82 -25.52 -34.92
C HIS A 133 -28.45 -25.67 -33.43
N SER A 134 -29.53 -25.52 -32.65
CA SER A 134 -29.89 -25.90 -31.27
C SER A 134 -29.70 -27.42 -30.95
N PRO A 135 -30.08 -28.00 -29.76
CA PRO A 135 -30.96 -27.48 -28.71
C PRO A 135 -30.69 -27.84 -27.22
N GLU A 136 -31.39 -27.06 -26.39
CA GLU A 136 -32.01 -27.28 -25.06
C GLU A 136 -31.81 -28.56 -24.19
N LYS A 137 -31.90 -28.26 -22.88
CA LYS A 137 -32.38 -29.02 -21.70
C LYS A 137 -31.36 -29.78 -20.84
N GLU A 138 -31.11 -29.23 -19.65
CA GLU A 138 -31.49 -29.93 -18.42
C GLU A 138 -31.74 -28.94 -17.27
N VAL A 139 -32.91 -29.09 -16.64
CA VAL A 139 -33.33 -28.40 -15.40
C VAL A 139 -33.24 -29.43 -14.29
N ARG A 140 -32.41 -29.22 -13.26
CA ARG A 140 -32.68 -29.79 -11.93
C ARG A 140 -32.01 -29.06 -10.76
N ALA A 141 -32.90 -28.54 -9.91
CA ALA A 141 -32.85 -28.47 -8.45
C ALA A 141 -31.69 -27.74 -7.74
N THR A 142 -32.03 -26.55 -7.27
CA THR A 142 -31.91 -26.09 -5.88
C THR A 142 -31.11 -26.98 -4.92
N SER A 143 -29.91 -26.55 -4.54
CA SER A 143 -29.52 -26.54 -3.14
C SER A 143 -28.74 -25.26 -2.87
N GLY A 144 -29.34 -24.39 -2.04
CA GLY A 144 -28.68 -23.19 -1.54
C GLY A 144 -27.52 -23.62 -0.68
N THR A 145 -26.32 -23.53 -1.22
CA THR A 145 -25.13 -23.35 -0.40
C THR A 145 -24.98 -21.83 -0.32
N GLN A 146 -25.27 -21.25 0.83
CA GLN A 146 -24.67 -19.97 1.20
C GLN A 146 -23.16 -20.23 1.12
N SER A 147 -22.53 -19.91 0.00
CA SER A 147 -21.09 -19.97 -0.12
C SER A 147 -20.59 -18.95 0.89
N LYS A 148 -20.13 -19.42 2.05
CA LYS A 148 -19.26 -18.65 2.92
C LYS A 148 -18.16 -18.13 2.01
N ALA A 149 -18.19 -16.84 1.68
CA ALA A 149 -17.29 -16.25 0.73
C ALA A 149 -15.87 -16.63 1.17
N GLU A 150 -15.15 -17.33 0.30
CA GLU A 150 -13.81 -17.78 0.62
C GLU A 150 -12.93 -16.53 0.62
N VAL A 151 -12.46 -16.16 1.81
CA VAL A 151 -11.62 -14.98 2.01
C VAL A 151 -10.39 -15.10 1.11
N ASP A 152 -10.13 -14.05 0.33
CA ASP A 152 -8.98 -13.96 -0.57
C ASP A 152 -7.66 -14.17 0.20
N LEU A 153 -6.96 -15.26 -0.13
CA LEU A 153 -5.73 -15.66 0.54
C LEU A 153 -4.63 -14.59 0.43
N ASP A 154 -4.55 -13.86 -0.68
CA ASP A 154 -3.54 -12.81 -0.85
C ASP A 154 -3.82 -11.63 0.09
N GLN A 155 -5.09 -11.36 0.41
CA GLN A 155 -5.48 -10.33 1.36
C GLN A 155 -5.19 -10.75 2.80
N VAL A 156 -5.38 -12.03 3.14
CA VAL A 156 -5.00 -12.60 4.45
C VAL A 156 -3.49 -12.46 4.66
N VAL A 157 -2.70 -12.93 3.70
CA VAL A 157 -1.23 -12.85 3.76
C VAL A 157 -0.78 -11.39 3.86
N ALA A 158 -1.40 -10.48 3.12
CA ALA A 158 -1.08 -9.06 3.20
C ALA A 158 -1.35 -8.48 4.60
N MET A 159 -2.48 -8.79 5.22
CA MET A 159 -2.78 -8.34 6.60
C MET A 159 -1.80 -8.91 7.62
N GLU A 160 -1.53 -10.23 7.57
CA GLU A 160 -0.56 -10.87 8.46
C GLU A 160 0.82 -10.22 8.34
N LYS A 161 1.24 -9.87 7.12
CA LYS A 161 2.50 -9.15 6.88
C LYS A 161 2.47 -7.75 7.48
N ILE A 162 1.37 -6.98 7.34
CA ILE A 162 1.23 -5.67 7.99
C ILE A 162 1.36 -5.81 9.52
N CYS A 163 0.70 -6.79 10.12
CA CYS A 163 0.72 -6.99 11.57
C CYS A 163 2.09 -7.42 12.10
N SER A 164 2.88 -8.14 11.30
CA SER A 164 4.16 -8.73 11.75
C SER A 164 5.41 -7.98 11.28
N ASN A 165 5.30 -6.99 10.39
CA ASN A 165 6.47 -6.28 9.83
C ASN A 165 6.32 -4.76 9.91
N PRO A 166 7.33 -4.03 10.41
CA PRO A 166 7.28 -2.57 10.54
C PRO A 166 7.25 -1.86 9.18
N VAL A 167 7.72 -2.53 8.12
CA VAL A 167 7.65 -2.03 6.74
C VAL A 167 7.07 -3.14 5.88
N THR A 168 5.92 -2.88 5.25
CA THR A 168 5.25 -3.82 4.35
C THR A 168 4.96 -3.13 3.02
N ILE A 169 5.27 -3.79 1.90
CA ILE A 169 4.96 -3.33 0.55
C ILE A 169 3.88 -4.24 -0.03
N ILE A 170 2.77 -3.64 -0.47
CA ILE A 170 1.68 -4.36 -1.13
C ILE A 170 1.61 -3.90 -2.58
N SER A 171 1.91 -4.81 -3.50
CA SER A 171 1.84 -4.59 -4.94
C SER A 171 0.66 -5.34 -5.56
N GLY A 172 0.03 -4.77 -6.57
CA GLY A 172 -1.07 -5.41 -7.30
C GLY A 172 -1.74 -4.46 -8.28
N LYS A 173 -2.44 -5.00 -9.27
CA LYS A 173 -3.14 -4.21 -10.29
C LYS A 173 -4.25 -3.34 -9.67
N GLY A 174 -4.80 -2.42 -10.46
CA GLY A 174 -6.02 -1.69 -10.07
C GLY A 174 -7.15 -2.69 -9.81
N GLY A 175 -7.95 -2.44 -8.77
CA GLY A 175 -9.09 -3.29 -8.41
C GLY A 175 -8.79 -4.45 -7.45
N CYS A 176 -7.53 -4.81 -7.19
CA CYS A 176 -7.17 -5.92 -6.28
C CYS A 176 -7.35 -5.64 -4.78
N GLY A 177 -8.22 -4.71 -4.37
CA GLY A 177 -8.54 -4.52 -2.95
C GLY A 177 -7.44 -3.98 -2.01
N LYS A 178 -6.22 -3.68 -2.47
CA LYS A 178 -5.09 -3.24 -1.62
C LYS A 178 -5.44 -2.17 -0.58
N SER A 179 -6.12 -1.10 -0.99
CA SER A 179 -6.52 -0.02 -0.07
C SER A 179 -7.59 -0.48 0.93
N THR A 180 -8.46 -1.41 0.53
CA THR A 180 -9.46 -2.02 1.41
C THR A 180 -8.78 -2.84 2.51
N VAL A 181 -7.77 -3.64 2.17
CA VAL A 181 -7.02 -4.44 3.15
C VAL A 181 -6.45 -3.54 4.25
N VAL A 182 -5.77 -2.46 3.84
CA VAL A 182 -5.17 -1.49 4.77
C VAL A 182 -6.25 -0.76 5.57
N SER A 183 -7.34 -0.29 4.93
CA SER A 183 -8.37 0.48 5.62
C SER A 183 -9.20 -0.36 6.60
N CYS A 184 -9.54 -1.60 6.25
CA CYS A 184 -10.25 -2.52 7.14
C CYS A 184 -9.45 -2.82 8.40
N LEU A 185 -8.16 -3.13 8.28
CA LEU A 185 -7.28 -3.41 9.42
C LEU A 185 -7.24 -2.22 10.39
N PHE A 186 -6.91 -1.03 9.89
CA PHE A 186 -6.75 0.14 10.77
C PHE A 186 -8.08 0.69 11.28
N ARG A 187 -9.20 0.47 10.58
CA ARG A 187 -10.54 0.77 11.11
C ARG A 187 -10.90 -0.16 12.27
N HIS A 188 -10.64 -1.46 12.11
CA HIS A 188 -10.88 -2.44 13.16
C HIS A 188 -10.02 -2.14 14.41
N LEU A 189 -8.72 -1.88 14.24
CA LEU A 189 -7.83 -1.50 15.33
C LEU A 189 -8.30 -0.26 16.10
N LYS A 190 -8.77 0.78 15.39
CA LYS A 190 -9.34 1.98 16.02
C LYS A 190 -10.66 1.71 16.75
N GLN A 191 -11.45 0.74 16.28
CA GLN A 191 -12.69 0.37 16.92
C GLN A 191 -12.42 -0.41 18.22
N MET A 192 -11.50 -1.37 18.18
CA MET A 192 -11.04 -2.10 19.37
C MET A 192 -10.50 -1.14 20.45
N GLU A 193 -9.73 -0.12 20.06
CA GLU A 193 -9.21 0.89 21.00
C GLU A 193 -10.33 1.62 21.74
N LYS A 194 -11.39 2.02 21.03
CA LYS A 194 -12.57 2.68 21.63
C LYS A 194 -13.35 1.75 22.55
N GLU A 195 -13.50 0.48 22.18
CA GLU A 195 -14.21 -0.51 22.99
C GLU A 195 -13.46 -0.80 24.29
N VAL A 196 -12.13 -0.91 24.23
CA VAL A 196 -11.29 -1.04 25.43
C VAL A 196 -11.37 0.19 26.31
N GLU A 197 -11.37 1.41 25.72
CA GLU A 197 -11.54 2.64 26.48
C GLU A 197 -12.90 2.73 27.16
N ALA A 198 -13.98 2.39 26.44
CA ALA A 198 -15.33 2.33 27.00
C ALA A 198 -15.44 1.28 28.12
N ALA A 199 -14.93 0.07 27.91
CA ALA A 199 -14.94 -0.98 28.94
C ALA A 199 -14.10 -0.61 30.18
N SER A 200 -12.97 0.10 29.99
CA SER A 200 -12.18 0.63 31.12
C SER A 200 -13.00 1.64 31.93
N LYS A 201 -13.70 2.55 31.23
CA LYS A 201 -14.53 3.59 31.84
C LYS A 201 -15.76 3.00 32.54
N ASP A 202 -16.42 2.02 31.94
CA ASP A 202 -17.55 1.30 32.55
C ASP A 202 -17.11 0.56 33.82
N PHE A 203 -15.90 -0.05 33.82
CA PHE A 203 -15.34 -0.70 35.01
C PHE A 203 -15.00 0.30 36.13
N GLU A 204 -14.45 1.47 35.79
CA GLU A 204 -14.20 2.55 36.75
C GLU A 204 -15.51 3.11 37.33
N GLU A 205 -16.56 3.25 36.52
CA GLU A 205 -17.89 3.71 36.95
C GLU A 205 -18.63 2.66 37.81
N ASP A 206 -18.45 1.37 37.55
CA ASP A 206 -19.02 0.27 38.35
C ASP A 206 -18.33 0.11 39.73
N LEU A 207 -17.10 0.62 39.88
CA LEU A 207 -16.36 0.60 41.16
C LEU A 207 -16.82 1.67 42.16
N ASP A 208 -17.76 2.56 41.80
CA ASP A 208 -18.41 3.49 42.74
C ASP A 208 -19.51 2.80 43.59
N ALA A 209 -19.61 1.46 43.54
CA ALA A 209 -20.46 0.65 44.40
C ALA A 209 -19.76 0.24 45.72
N SER A 210 -19.82 1.15 46.70
CA SER A 210 -19.57 0.99 48.15
C SER A 210 -18.13 0.68 48.62
N GLU A 211 -17.56 1.68 49.32
CA GLU A 211 -16.44 1.50 50.24
C GLU A 211 -16.85 0.64 51.45
N GLU A 212 -16.68 -0.68 51.38
CA GLU A 212 -16.64 -1.50 52.61
C GLU A 212 -15.77 -2.75 52.50
N TRP A 213 -14.52 -2.63 52.04
CA TRP A 213 -13.49 -3.65 52.30
C TRP A 213 -12.14 -3.01 52.61
N ASN A 214 -12.05 -2.40 53.79
CA ASN A 214 -10.76 -2.16 54.43
C ASN A 214 -10.24 -3.50 54.98
N THR A 215 -9.34 -4.20 54.27
CA THR A 215 -8.32 -5.01 54.96
C THR A 215 -7.11 -5.35 54.11
N SER A 216 -5.95 -5.07 54.70
CA SER A 216 -4.59 -5.58 54.44
C SER A 216 -3.71 -4.81 53.47
N ASP A 217 -2.71 -4.17 54.08
CA ASP A 217 -1.43 -3.76 53.52
C ASP A 217 -0.88 -4.80 52.55
N TYR A 218 -1.01 -4.52 51.26
CA TYR A 218 -0.03 -4.95 50.29
C TYR A 218 0.30 -3.73 49.46
N HIS A 219 1.59 -3.47 49.39
CA HIS A 219 2.21 -2.57 48.45
C HIS A 219 1.94 -3.12 47.03
N TRP A 220 0.77 -2.79 46.49
CA TRP A 220 0.52 -2.86 45.06
C TRP A 220 1.43 -1.80 44.44
N GLU A 221 2.63 -2.23 44.01
CA GLU A 221 3.28 -1.54 42.90
C GLU A 221 2.28 -1.63 41.76
N SER A 222 1.56 -0.52 41.58
CA SER A 222 0.79 -0.26 40.39
C SER A 222 1.79 -0.25 39.23
N GLU A 223 2.07 -1.43 38.68
CA GLU A 223 2.43 -1.59 37.27
C GLU A 223 1.18 -1.27 36.44
N ASP A 224 0.60 -0.08 36.63
CA ASP A 224 -0.22 0.58 35.64
C ASP A 224 0.72 1.18 34.58
N GLY A 225 1.52 0.28 34.02
CA GLY A 225 2.42 0.49 32.90
C GLY A 225 1.78 0.02 31.60
N CYS A 226 0.44 -0.17 31.58
CA CYS A 226 -0.29 -0.24 30.33
C CYS A 226 -0.35 1.17 29.75
N THR A 227 0.80 1.68 29.29
CA THR A 227 0.84 2.85 28.42
C THR A 227 0.02 2.47 27.19
N LYS A 228 -1.28 2.81 27.20
CA LYS A 228 -2.19 2.68 26.06
C LYS A 228 -1.46 3.28 24.86
N LYS A 229 -0.94 2.42 23.98
CA LYS A 229 -0.31 2.87 22.74
C LYS A 229 -1.44 3.35 21.84
N ILE A 230 -1.71 4.64 21.91
CA ILE A 230 -2.73 5.26 21.04
C ILE A 230 -2.29 5.06 19.59
N LEU A 231 -3.10 4.35 18.81
CA LEU A 231 -2.76 4.01 17.43
C LEU A 231 -3.10 5.18 16.51
N ASN A 232 -2.12 6.07 16.31
CA ASN A 232 -2.24 7.19 15.40
C ASN A 232 -1.95 6.76 13.95
N VAL A 233 -3.01 6.62 13.15
CA VAL A 233 -2.92 6.22 11.74
C VAL A 233 -2.97 7.45 10.83
N LEU A 234 -1.91 7.67 10.05
CA LEU A 234 -1.82 8.72 9.03
C LEU A 234 -1.81 8.10 7.62
N PHE A 235 -2.82 8.43 6.81
CA PHE A 235 -2.90 8.05 5.41
C PHE A 235 -2.29 9.14 4.53
N THR A 236 -1.34 8.77 3.65
CA THR A 236 -0.68 9.72 2.74
C THR A 236 -0.55 9.17 1.33
N ALA A 237 -0.39 10.07 0.35
CA ALA A 237 -0.16 9.73 -1.04
C ALA A 237 0.74 10.79 -1.71
N PRO A 238 1.48 10.44 -2.77
CA PRO A 238 2.44 11.35 -3.40
C PRO A 238 1.80 12.55 -4.15
N THR A 239 0.50 12.48 -4.47
CA THR A 239 -0.22 13.56 -5.16
C THR A 239 -1.53 13.90 -4.45
N GLY A 240 -1.98 15.15 -4.56
CA GLY A 240 -3.23 15.60 -3.93
C GLY A 240 -4.45 14.79 -4.40
N ARG A 241 -4.54 14.48 -5.70
CA ARG A 241 -5.63 13.65 -6.25
C ARG A 241 -5.65 12.24 -5.65
N ALA A 242 -4.48 11.62 -5.49
CA ALA A 242 -4.37 10.31 -4.85
C ALA A 242 -4.71 10.38 -3.36
N ALA A 243 -4.33 11.45 -2.67
CA ALA A 243 -4.66 11.65 -1.25
C ALA A 243 -6.17 11.85 -1.05
N SER A 244 -6.84 12.62 -1.91
CA SER A 244 -8.30 12.76 -1.89
C SER A 244 -9.00 11.42 -2.09
N LEU A 245 -8.59 10.63 -3.10
CA LEU A 245 -9.15 9.31 -3.35
C LEU A 245 -8.90 8.34 -2.18
N LEU A 246 -7.70 8.39 -1.58
CA LEU A 246 -7.38 7.59 -0.41
C LEU A 246 -8.32 7.93 0.74
N SER A 247 -8.54 9.23 1.02
CA SER A 247 -9.41 9.70 2.09
C SER A 247 -10.87 9.27 1.93
N GLU A 248 -11.38 9.19 0.69
CA GLU A 248 -12.73 8.71 0.38
C GLU A 248 -12.88 7.22 0.66
N LYS A 249 -11.84 6.43 0.36
CA LYS A 249 -11.84 4.97 0.53
C LYS A 249 -11.54 4.52 1.97
N THR A 250 -10.92 5.37 2.78
CA THR A 250 -10.49 5.06 4.15
C THR A 250 -11.42 5.61 5.24
N LYS A 251 -12.29 6.57 4.91
CA LYS A 251 -13.38 6.98 5.81
C LYS A 251 -14.41 5.87 5.96
#